data_AF-A0A847HP12-F1
#
_entry.id   AF-A0A847HP12-F1
#
_cell.length_a   1.000
_cell.length_b   1.000
_cell.length_c   1.000
_cell.angle_alpha   90.00
_cell.angle_beta   90.00
_cell.angle_gamma   90.00
#
_symmetry.space_group_name_H-M   'P 1'
#
loop_
_entity.id
_entity.type
_entity.pdbx_description
1 polymer ?
#
loop_
_entity_poly.entity_id
_entity_poly.type
_entity_poly.pdbx_seq_one_letter_code
_entity_poly.pdbx_strand_id
1 'polypeptide(L)'
;DVPKGDRGFTEISYAAERKLLDNDQFFHPEDALTKGTAALWLLRMRNVEELDAMEEEHLPELLERYPIIDIEDRYELVGDMQELNDMILRLNTLLYEEVHEISFYAENFHGKGTAFGETFDMNAMTAAHLRFPHNTLLRVTNLDNDTQVTVRVNDRGPYVHGRSLDLSLAAFLQLTERSAGVLRNVRIERLGDVSLVSRCGSDAPRFQRRITRDVRFHRGVPHTLALGDDLGLDSTRFFVVRTVTYPDGNTVRLERWIAPGIRFQFTPSMEGEYTFRIGTGFGRERTFTMHVVACN
;
A
#
# COMPACT_ATOMS: atom_id res chain seq x y z
N ASP A 1 10.43 13.46 -13.98
CA ASP A 1 11.43 12.88 -13.07
C ASP A 1 11.24 13.30 -11.63
N VAL A 2 10.29 12.70 -10.93
CA VAL A 2 10.25 12.83 -9.48
C VAL A 2 11.30 11.87 -8.90
N PRO A 3 12.27 12.33 -8.09
CA PRO A 3 13.25 11.45 -7.48
C PRO A 3 12.62 10.44 -6.52
N LYS A 4 13.25 9.27 -6.39
CA LYS A 4 12.82 8.26 -5.41
C LYS A 4 12.86 8.84 -3.99
N GLY A 5 11.69 8.98 -3.38
CA GLY A 5 11.51 9.55 -2.04
C GLY A 5 10.79 10.90 -2.03
N ASP A 6 10.65 11.56 -3.18
CA ASP A 6 9.94 12.82 -3.30
C ASP A 6 8.42 12.61 -3.46
N ARG A 7 7.62 13.62 -3.09
CA ARG A 7 6.16 13.59 -3.16
C ARG A 7 5.71 13.40 -4.62
N GLY A 8 4.85 12.42 -4.88
CA GLY A 8 4.39 12.08 -6.24
C GLY A 8 5.22 10.99 -6.93
N PHE A 9 6.38 10.58 -6.37
CA PHE A 9 7.23 9.56 -6.97
C PHE A 9 6.50 8.23 -7.15
N THR A 10 5.77 7.83 -6.12
CA THR A 10 5.12 6.53 -6.05
C THR A 10 3.92 6.49 -6.98
N GLU A 11 3.14 7.58 -7.04
CA GLU A 11 2.00 7.77 -7.93
C GLU A 11 2.42 7.78 -9.41
N ILE A 12 3.56 8.41 -9.73
CA ILE A 12 4.12 8.45 -11.09
C ILE A 12 4.73 7.11 -11.49
N SER A 13 5.45 6.46 -10.57
CA SER A 13 5.99 5.11 -10.82
C SER A 13 4.86 4.10 -11.04
N TYR A 14 3.78 4.23 -10.27
CA TYR A 14 2.56 3.45 -10.44
C TYR A 14 1.93 3.68 -11.83
N ALA A 15 1.83 4.93 -12.28
CA ALA A 15 1.30 5.25 -13.60
C ALA A 15 2.18 4.66 -14.71
N ALA A 16 3.49 4.78 -14.59
CA ALA A 16 4.46 4.24 -15.55
C ALA A 16 4.43 2.70 -15.61
N GLU A 17 4.42 2.01 -14.47
CA GLU A 17 4.39 0.53 -14.40
C GLU A 17 3.14 -0.06 -15.06
N ARG A 18 2.02 0.67 -15.03
CA ARG A 18 0.77 0.30 -15.67
C ARG A 18 0.62 0.82 -17.10
N LYS A 19 1.68 1.41 -17.68
CA LYS A 19 1.64 2.01 -19.02
C LYS A 19 0.52 3.05 -19.18
N LEU A 20 0.20 3.79 -18.12
CA LEU A 20 -0.74 4.92 -18.19
C LEU A 20 -0.12 6.13 -18.87
N LEU A 21 1.20 6.13 -18.98
CA LEU A 21 2.00 7.08 -19.69
C LEU A 21 2.43 6.37 -20.98
N ASP A 22 2.05 6.92 -22.12
CA ASP A 22 2.57 6.46 -23.42
C ASP A 22 4.10 6.56 -23.43
N ASN A 23 4.74 5.92 -24.43
CA ASN A 23 6.17 5.62 -24.62
C ASN A 23 7.27 6.60 -24.13
N ASP A 24 6.92 7.80 -23.70
CA ASP A 24 7.79 8.70 -22.97
C ASP A 24 7.87 8.27 -21.50
N GLN A 25 9.09 8.01 -21.03
CA GLN A 25 9.40 7.62 -19.65
C GLN A 25 9.08 8.71 -18.59
N PHE A 26 8.32 9.74 -18.97
CA PHE A 26 8.15 10.99 -18.22
C PHE A 26 6.67 11.36 -18.10
N PHE A 27 6.20 11.57 -16.86
CA PHE A 27 4.91 12.19 -16.56
C PHE A 27 5.09 13.70 -16.40
N HIS A 28 4.30 14.46 -17.15
CA HIS A 28 4.24 15.92 -17.09
C HIS A 28 2.85 16.32 -16.55
N PRO A 29 2.70 16.50 -15.21
CA PRO A 29 1.40 16.83 -14.61
C PRO A 29 0.82 18.16 -15.08
N GLU A 30 1.65 19.02 -15.66
CA GLU A 30 1.31 20.29 -16.29
C GLU A 30 0.75 20.18 -17.72
N ASP A 31 0.89 19.03 -18.38
CA ASP A 31 0.42 18.84 -19.75
C ASP A 31 -1.09 18.51 -19.77
N ALA A 32 -1.79 19.01 -20.78
CA ALA A 32 -3.20 18.72 -20.97
C ALA A 32 -3.42 17.23 -21.26
N LEU A 33 -4.26 16.56 -20.45
CA LEU A 33 -4.72 15.20 -20.73
C LEU A 33 -5.86 15.24 -21.74
N THR A 34 -5.86 14.30 -22.69
CA THR A 34 -7.07 14.04 -23.48
C THR A 34 -8.16 13.46 -22.56
N LYS A 35 -9.44 13.68 -22.88
CA LYS A 35 -10.57 13.04 -22.15
C LYS A 35 -10.41 11.51 -22.12
N GLY A 36 -9.91 10.90 -23.19
CA GLY A 36 -9.63 9.45 -23.27
C GLY A 36 -8.56 8.99 -22.28
N THR A 37 -7.41 9.69 -22.23
CA THR A 37 -6.33 9.41 -21.27
C THR A 37 -6.79 9.63 -19.83
N ALA A 38 -7.54 10.70 -19.57
CA ALA A 38 -8.10 10.99 -18.25
C ALA A 38 -9.11 9.90 -17.82
N ALA A 39 -9.95 9.42 -18.73
CA ALA A 39 -10.90 8.33 -18.47
C ALA A 39 -10.19 6.99 -18.24
N LEU A 40 -9.15 6.65 -19.01
CA LEU A 40 -8.34 5.46 -18.76
C LEU A 40 -7.61 5.53 -17.42
N TRP A 41 -7.02 6.69 -17.10
CA TRP A 41 -6.39 6.91 -15.81
C TRP A 41 -7.41 6.73 -14.68
N LEU A 42 -8.60 7.29 -14.84
CA LEU A 42 -9.68 7.13 -13.86
C LEU A 42 -10.10 5.66 -13.75
N LEU A 43 -10.29 4.93 -14.85
CA LEU A 43 -10.64 3.52 -14.78
C LEU A 43 -9.50 2.70 -14.12
N ARG A 44 -8.23 2.90 -14.48
CA ARG A 44 -7.09 2.12 -13.90
C ARG A 44 -6.84 2.45 -12.41
N MET A 45 -7.29 3.61 -11.94
CA MET A 45 -7.08 4.04 -10.55
C MET A 45 -8.21 3.64 -9.59
N ARG A 46 -9.36 3.17 -10.08
CA ARG A 46 -10.60 3.04 -9.29
C ARG A 46 -11.04 1.60 -9.05
N ASN A 47 -12.15 1.44 -8.32
CA ASN A 47 -12.80 0.17 -7.92
C ASN A 47 -13.33 -0.69 -9.08
N VAL A 48 -13.03 -0.32 -10.32
CA VAL A 48 -13.34 -1.12 -11.48
C VAL A 48 -12.25 -2.15 -11.68
N GLU A 49 -12.65 -3.26 -12.27
CA GLU A 49 -11.76 -4.27 -12.80
C GLU A 49 -10.63 -3.64 -13.64
N GLU A 50 -9.39 -4.07 -13.42
CA GLU A 50 -8.30 -3.78 -14.34
C GLU A 50 -8.30 -4.90 -15.40
N LEU A 51 -8.62 -4.57 -16.66
CA LEU A 51 -8.46 -5.51 -17.77
C LEU A 51 -6.96 -5.81 -17.96
N ASP A 52 -6.63 -7.05 -18.35
CA ASP A 52 -5.24 -7.54 -18.48
C ASP A 52 -4.36 -6.67 -19.41
N ALA A 53 -4.98 -5.81 -20.24
CA ALA A 53 -4.37 -4.65 -20.88
C ALA A 53 -5.44 -3.57 -21.13
N MET A 54 -5.78 -2.76 -20.12
CA MET A 54 -6.80 -1.69 -20.24
C MET A 54 -6.34 -0.51 -21.12
N GLU A 55 -6.17 -0.71 -22.42
CA GLU A 55 -5.73 0.33 -23.39
C GLU A 55 -6.89 1.20 -23.91
N GLU A 56 -6.56 2.31 -24.59
CA GLU A 56 -7.54 3.27 -25.13
C GLU A 56 -8.58 2.62 -26.07
N GLU A 57 -8.18 1.61 -26.81
CA GLU A 57 -9.07 0.83 -27.68
C GLU A 57 -10.18 0.08 -26.92
N HIS A 58 -10.00 -0.20 -25.62
CA HIS A 58 -10.99 -0.87 -24.77
C HIS A 58 -11.98 0.11 -24.12
N LEU A 59 -11.71 1.42 -24.19
CA LEU A 59 -12.51 2.45 -23.52
C LEU A 59 -14.00 2.41 -23.90
N PRO A 60 -14.40 2.14 -25.17
CA PRO A 60 -15.81 2.02 -25.52
C PRO A 60 -16.56 0.90 -24.77
N GLU A 61 -15.98 -0.30 -24.65
CA GLU A 61 -16.60 -1.42 -23.93
C GLU A 61 -16.67 -1.13 -22.42
N LEU A 62 -15.62 -0.52 -21.88
CA LEU A 62 -15.55 -0.14 -20.47
C LEU A 62 -16.59 0.90 -20.11
N LEU A 63 -16.80 1.91 -20.97
CA LEU A 63 -17.83 2.93 -20.77
C LEU A 63 -19.24 2.38 -20.95
N GLU A 64 -19.43 1.35 -21.77
CA GLU A 64 -20.73 0.65 -21.85
C GLU A 64 -21.02 -0.13 -20.57
N ARG A 65 -20.00 -0.82 -20.03
CA ARG A 65 -20.12 -1.62 -18.81
C ARG A 65 -20.18 -0.75 -17.54
N TYR A 66 -19.44 0.34 -17.52
CA TYR A 66 -19.29 1.28 -16.42
C TYR A 66 -19.62 2.69 -16.93
N PRO A 67 -20.91 2.99 -17.16
CA PRO A 67 -21.33 4.24 -17.77
C PRO A 67 -20.98 5.43 -16.89
N ILE A 68 -19.99 6.18 -17.37
CA ILE A 68 -19.64 7.51 -16.92
C ILE A 68 -20.50 8.45 -17.77
N ILE A 69 -21.57 9.00 -17.19
CA ILE A 69 -22.52 9.83 -17.92
C ILE A 69 -21.80 11.08 -18.47
N ASP A 70 -22.02 11.35 -19.76
CA ASP A 70 -21.54 12.46 -20.60
C ASP A 70 -20.09 12.34 -21.14
N ILE A 71 -19.90 11.49 -22.15
CA ILE A 71 -18.74 11.54 -23.06
C ILE A 71 -19.25 11.47 -24.50
N GLU A 72 -20.04 12.47 -24.91
CA GLU A 72 -20.39 12.61 -26.34
C GLU A 72 -19.15 12.94 -27.20
N ASP A 73 -18.08 13.50 -26.60
CA ASP A 73 -16.91 14.00 -27.32
C ASP A 73 -15.60 13.29 -26.94
N ARG A 74 -15.29 12.22 -27.67
CA ARG A 74 -14.10 11.37 -27.48
C ARG A 74 -12.74 12.04 -27.74
N TYR A 75 -12.70 13.30 -28.18
CA TYR A 75 -11.46 13.99 -28.59
C TYR A 75 -11.36 15.47 -28.16
N GLU A 76 -12.28 15.97 -27.34
CA GLU A 76 -12.14 17.32 -26.80
C GLU A 76 -11.07 17.33 -25.69
N LEU A 77 -10.14 18.27 -25.77
CA LEU A 77 -9.22 18.58 -24.68
C LEU A 77 -10.05 19.00 -23.46
N VAL A 78 -9.72 18.52 -22.27
CA VAL A 78 -10.29 19.09 -21.05
C VAL A 78 -9.81 20.53 -20.96
N GLY A 79 -10.74 21.49 -20.98
CA GLY A 79 -10.45 22.89 -21.30
C GLY A 79 -9.61 23.59 -20.23
N ASP A 80 -9.71 23.13 -18.98
CA ASP A 80 -8.85 23.54 -17.88
C ASP A 80 -8.84 22.52 -16.71
N MET A 81 -7.94 22.75 -15.74
CA MET A 81 -7.80 21.91 -14.53
C MET A 81 -9.06 21.86 -13.65
N GLN A 82 -9.94 22.83 -13.74
CA GLN A 82 -11.15 22.87 -12.91
C GLN A 82 -12.18 21.88 -13.45
N GLU A 83 -12.37 21.85 -14.76
CA GLU A 83 -13.23 20.87 -15.43
C GLU A 83 -12.78 19.42 -15.18
N LEU A 84 -11.46 19.17 -15.22
CA LEU A 84 -10.89 17.86 -14.87
C LEU A 84 -11.22 17.45 -13.43
N ASN A 85 -11.02 18.36 -12.49
CA ASN A 85 -11.28 18.10 -11.07
C ASN A 85 -12.76 17.84 -10.79
N ASP A 86 -13.66 18.60 -11.41
CA ASP A 86 -15.11 18.43 -11.24
C ASP A 86 -15.58 17.08 -11.82
N MET A 87 -15.05 16.69 -12.98
CA MET A 87 -15.29 15.36 -13.55
C MET A 87 -14.80 14.24 -12.61
N ILE A 88 -13.57 14.34 -12.10
CA ILE A 88 -13.00 13.39 -11.13
C ILE A 88 -13.88 13.30 -9.88
N LEU A 89 -14.31 14.44 -9.33
CA LEU A 89 -15.15 14.47 -8.13
C LEU A 89 -16.53 13.83 -8.37
N ARG A 90 -17.18 14.14 -9.50
CA ARG A 90 -18.49 13.56 -9.85
C ARG A 90 -18.41 12.05 -9.99
N LEU A 91 -17.38 11.57 -10.67
CA LEU A 91 -17.10 10.15 -10.82
C LEU A 91 -16.75 9.49 -9.50
N ASN A 92 -16.05 10.22 -8.64
CA ASN A 92 -15.73 9.71 -7.32
C ASN A 92 -16.98 9.44 -6.49
N THR A 93 -17.96 10.33 -6.56
CA THR A 93 -19.26 10.20 -5.88
C THR A 93 -20.03 9.01 -6.43
N LEU A 94 -20.15 8.86 -7.75
CA LEU A 94 -20.89 7.74 -8.37
C LEU A 94 -20.33 6.37 -7.94
N LEU A 95 -19.00 6.24 -7.89
CA LEU A 95 -18.34 5.00 -7.46
C LEU A 95 -18.39 4.78 -5.95
N TYR A 96 -18.45 5.85 -5.17
CA TYR A 96 -18.64 5.75 -3.72
C TYR A 96 -20.06 5.27 -3.37
N GLU A 97 -21.04 5.57 -4.21
CA GLU A 97 -22.43 5.13 -4.05
C GLU A 97 -22.66 3.69 -4.53
N GLU A 98 -21.68 3.04 -5.14
CA GLU A 98 -21.78 1.65 -5.58
C GLU A 98 -21.89 0.68 -4.38
N VAL A 99 -22.77 -0.30 -4.52
CA VAL A 99 -23.06 -1.31 -3.50
C VAL A 99 -22.78 -2.70 -4.05
N HIS A 100 -22.06 -3.49 -3.27
CA HIS A 100 -21.54 -4.80 -3.65
C HIS A 100 -22.08 -5.92 -2.76
N GLU A 101 -22.18 -7.12 -3.35
CA GLU A 101 -22.30 -8.37 -2.59
C GLU A 101 -20.91 -8.97 -2.34
N ILE A 102 -20.62 -9.35 -1.09
CA ILE A 102 -19.37 -10.02 -0.71
C ILE A 102 -19.63 -11.24 0.16
N SER A 103 -18.68 -12.17 0.20
CA SER A 103 -18.69 -13.30 1.12
C SER A 103 -17.32 -13.54 1.75
N PHE A 104 -17.07 -14.75 2.27
CA PHE A 104 -15.76 -15.16 2.76
C PHE A 104 -15.45 -16.60 2.35
N TYR A 105 -14.15 -16.90 2.23
CA TYR A 105 -13.69 -18.24 1.89
C TYR A 105 -13.92 -19.27 3.00
N ALA A 106 -14.31 -20.47 2.60
CA ALA A 106 -14.45 -21.60 3.53
C ALA A 106 -13.10 -22.00 4.16
N GLU A 107 -13.14 -22.46 5.41
CA GLU A 107 -11.94 -22.88 6.17
C GLU A 107 -11.13 -23.97 5.47
N ASN A 108 -11.78 -24.78 4.63
CA ASN A 108 -11.15 -25.84 3.83
C ASN A 108 -10.10 -25.34 2.83
N PHE A 109 -10.00 -24.02 2.60
CA PHE A 109 -8.96 -23.42 1.77
C PHE A 109 -7.69 -23.09 2.56
N HIS A 110 -7.73 -23.05 3.90
CA HIS A 110 -6.58 -22.69 4.72
C HIS A 110 -5.38 -23.61 4.44
N GLY A 111 -4.20 -22.99 4.25
CA GLY A 111 -2.96 -23.70 3.95
C GLY A 111 -2.81 -24.12 2.48
N LYS A 112 -3.78 -23.84 1.61
CA LYS A 112 -3.67 -24.09 0.16
C LYS A 112 -3.06 -22.89 -0.57
N GLY A 113 -2.58 -23.11 -1.78
CA GLY A 113 -2.07 -22.02 -2.63
C GLY A 113 -3.19 -21.14 -3.16
N THR A 114 -2.95 -19.83 -3.22
CA THR A 114 -3.76 -18.86 -3.96
C THR A 114 -3.36 -18.82 -5.43
N ALA A 115 -4.16 -18.19 -6.28
CA ALA A 115 -3.85 -17.96 -7.69
C ALA A 115 -2.56 -17.14 -7.92
N PHE A 116 -2.11 -16.39 -6.92
CA PHE A 116 -0.86 -15.63 -6.95
C PHE A 116 0.33 -16.37 -6.33
N GLY A 117 0.16 -17.63 -5.95
CA GLY A 117 1.24 -18.48 -5.43
C GLY A 117 1.55 -18.28 -3.93
N GLU A 118 0.80 -17.45 -3.21
CA GLU A 118 0.87 -17.36 -1.76
C GLU A 118 0.16 -18.55 -1.09
N THR A 119 0.53 -18.88 0.15
CA THR A 119 -0.27 -19.80 0.97
C THR A 119 -1.41 -19.02 1.63
N PHE A 120 -2.65 -19.44 1.42
CA PHE A 120 -3.83 -18.80 2.00
C PHE A 120 -3.87 -19.00 3.52
N ASP A 121 -3.92 -17.89 4.25
CA ASP A 121 -4.17 -17.85 5.68
C ASP A 121 -5.53 -17.21 5.96
N MET A 122 -6.46 -18.00 6.51
CA MET A 122 -7.80 -17.53 6.86
C MET A 122 -7.79 -16.49 7.99
N ASN A 123 -6.69 -16.38 8.73
CA ASN A 123 -6.51 -15.43 9.82
C ASN A 123 -5.85 -14.12 9.37
N ALA A 124 -5.36 -14.03 8.13
CA ALA A 124 -4.77 -12.82 7.58
C ALA A 124 -5.85 -11.85 7.09
N MET A 125 -5.52 -10.56 6.95
CA MET A 125 -6.43 -9.55 6.37
C MET A 125 -6.31 -9.51 4.85
N THR A 126 -6.85 -10.54 4.19
CA THR A 126 -6.75 -10.71 2.74
C THR A 126 -8.11 -10.96 2.09
N ALA A 127 -8.15 -10.80 0.78
CA ALA A 127 -9.34 -11.05 -0.03
C ALA A 127 -8.97 -11.61 -1.40
N ALA A 128 -9.92 -12.27 -2.04
CA ALA A 128 -9.85 -12.52 -3.47
C ALA A 128 -10.76 -11.58 -4.23
N HIS A 129 -10.29 -11.21 -5.41
CA HIS A 129 -11.06 -10.49 -6.39
C HIS A 129 -10.79 -11.06 -7.78
N LEU A 130 -11.79 -11.04 -8.66
CA LEU A 130 -11.65 -11.61 -10.00
C LEU A 130 -10.52 -10.93 -10.78
N ARG A 131 -10.38 -9.61 -10.59
CA ARG A 131 -9.60 -8.77 -11.52
C ARG A 131 -8.78 -7.66 -10.86
N PHE A 132 -8.83 -7.49 -9.53
CA PHE A 132 -7.93 -6.51 -8.91
C PHE A 132 -6.49 -7.05 -8.97
N PRO A 133 -5.50 -6.18 -9.18
CA PRO A 133 -4.10 -6.56 -9.15
C PRO A 133 -3.69 -7.24 -7.84
N HIS A 134 -2.61 -8.01 -7.92
CA HIS A 134 -1.96 -8.53 -6.72
C HIS A 134 -1.54 -7.37 -5.82
N ASN A 135 -1.73 -7.53 -4.50
CA ASN A 135 -1.39 -6.54 -3.49
C ASN A 135 -2.18 -5.23 -3.56
N THR A 136 -3.30 -5.15 -4.28
CA THR A 136 -4.22 -4.03 -4.10
C THR A 136 -4.81 -4.04 -2.69
N LEU A 137 -4.86 -2.88 -2.04
CA LEU A 137 -5.49 -2.66 -0.74
C LEU A 137 -6.89 -2.09 -0.94
N LEU A 138 -7.85 -2.70 -0.27
CA LEU A 138 -9.25 -2.32 -0.29
C LEU A 138 -9.71 -2.02 1.13
N ARG A 139 -10.39 -0.89 1.34
CA ARG A 139 -11.28 -0.70 2.49
C ARG A 139 -12.65 -1.24 2.11
N VAL A 140 -13.16 -2.11 2.95
CA VAL A 140 -14.46 -2.75 2.78
C VAL A 140 -15.33 -2.30 3.94
N THR A 141 -16.47 -1.69 3.64
CA THR A 141 -17.37 -1.10 4.64
C THR A 141 -18.73 -1.76 4.53
N ASN A 142 -19.20 -2.36 5.63
CA ASN A 142 -20.55 -2.85 5.76
C ASN A 142 -21.49 -1.69 6.06
N LEU A 143 -22.35 -1.33 5.10
CA LEU A 143 -23.22 -0.16 5.21
C LEU A 143 -24.41 -0.38 6.13
N ASP A 144 -24.68 -1.62 6.56
CA ASP A 144 -25.76 -1.93 7.51
C ASP A 144 -25.38 -1.56 8.95
N ASN A 145 -24.08 -1.46 9.26
CA ASN A 145 -23.58 -1.20 10.61
C ASN A 145 -22.36 -0.26 10.70
N ASP A 146 -21.95 0.33 9.58
CA ASP A 146 -20.80 1.24 9.41
C ASP A 146 -19.44 0.65 9.84
N THR A 147 -19.33 -0.66 10.02
CA THR A 147 -18.04 -1.32 10.31
C THR A 147 -17.21 -1.45 9.04
N GLN A 148 -15.89 -1.37 9.20
CA GLN A 148 -14.96 -1.38 8.08
C GLN A 148 -13.71 -2.22 8.37
N VAL A 149 -13.14 -2.79 7.32
CA VAL A 149 -11.88 -3.55 7.37
C VAL A 149 -11.03 -3.22 6.16
N THR A 150 -9.71 -3.16 6.35
CA THR A 150 -8.76 -3.02 5.25
C THR A 150 -8.16 -4.37 4.92
N VAL A 151 -8.20 -4.77 3.65
CA VAL A 151 -7.72 -6.07 3.18
C VAL A 151 -6.80 -5.94 1.97
N ARG A 152 -5.90 -6.91 1.82
CA ARG A 152 -5.03 -7.04 0.66
C ARG A 152 -5.53 -8.11 -0.30
N VAL A 153 -5.61 -7.78 -1.59
CA VAL A 153 -5.95 -8.74 -2.63
C VAL A 153 -4.77 -9.69 -2.86
N ASN A 154 -4.98 -10.98 -2.62
CA ASN A 154 -3.95 -12.01 -2.76
C ASN A 154 -4.43 -13.32 -3.41
N ASP A 155 -5.66 -13.33 -3.95
CA ASP A 155 -6.22 -14.47 -4.67
C ASP A 155 -7.23 -14.04 -5.76
N ARG A 156 -7.71 -15.00 -6.56
CA ARG A 156 -8.70 -14.84 -7.64
C ARG A 156 -10.04 -15.48 -7.28
N GLY A 157 -11.12 -14.87 -7.77
CA GLY A 157 -12.51 -15.20 -7.42
C GLY A 157 -13.19 -14.00 -6.76
N PRO A 158 -14.45 -14.09 -6.34
CA PRO A 158 -15.35 -15.23 -6.50
C PRO A 158 -15.80 -15.42 -7.95
N TYR A 159 -15.94 -16.68 -8.38
CA TYR A 159 -16.51 -17.03 -9.69
C TYR A 159 -18.04 -17.15 -9.65
N VAL A 160 -18.67 -16.47 -8.69
CA VAL A 160 -20.12 -16.41 -8.51
C VAL A 160 -20.63 -15.09 -9.05
N HIS A 161 -21.56 -15.14 -10.00
CA HIS A 161 -22.10 -13.93 -10.61
C HIS A 161 -22.77 -13.02 -9.57
N GLY A 162 -22.48 -11.72 -9.64
CA GLY A 162 -23.00 -10.70 -8.71
C GLY A 162 -22.22 -10.55 -7.41
N ARG A 163 -21.26 -11.45 -7.11
CA ARG A 163 -20.39 -11.31 -5.94
C ARG A 163 -19.08 -10.65 -6.33
N SER A 164 -18.73 -9.56 -5.66
CA SER A 164 -17.54 -8.79 -5.97
C SER A 164 -16.31 -9.33 -5.26
N LEU A 165 -16.42 -9.74 -3.99
CA LEU A 165 -15.26 -10.05 -3.16
C LEU A 165 -15.51 -11.27 -2.26
N ASP A 166 -14.48 -12.07 -2.05
CA ASP A 166 -14.45 -13.09 -1.00
C ASP A 166 -13.33 -12.75 -0.01
N LEU A 167 -13.70 -12.46 1.23
CA LEU A 167 -12.78 -12.13 2.31
C LEU A 167 -12.16 -13.40 2.94
N SER A 168 -11.02 -13.23 3.62
CA SER A 168 -10.61 -14.19 4.63
C SER A 168 -11.60 -14.23 5.79
N LEU A 169 -11.60 -15.30 6.59
CA LEU A 169 -12.50 -15.40 7.74
C LEU A 169 -12.24 -14.27 8.74
N ALA A 170 -10.97 -14.00 9.07
CA ALA A 170 -10.63 -12.93 10.01
C ALA A 170 -11.07 -11.55 9.53
N ALA A 171 -10.97 -11.25 8.23
CA ALA A 171 -11.45 -9.98 7.70
C ALA A 171 -12.98 -9.89 7.73
N PHE A 172 -13.69 -10.96 7.37
CA PHE A 172 -15.16 -10.97 7.40
C PHE A 172 -15.70 -10.79 8.82
N LEU A 173 -15.05 -11.41 9.81
CA LEU A 173 -15.41 -11.29 11.23
C LEU A 173 -15.23 -9.89 11.82
N GLN A 174 -14.48 -9.00 11.16
CA GLN A 174 -14.43 -7.58 11.54
C GLN A 174 -15.68 -6.81 11.10
N LEU A 175 -16.41 -7.31 10.10
CA LEU A 175 -17.58 -6.64 9.53
C LEU A 175 -18.91 -7.16 10.09
N THR A 176 -18.98 -8.44 10.47
CA THR A 176 -20.20 -9.11 10.93
C THR A 176 -19.90 -10.48 11.54
N GLU A 177 -20.90 -11.11 12.16
CA GLU A 177 -20.83 -12.50 12.58
C GLU A 177 -20.77 -13.49 11.40
N ARG A 178 -20.05 -14.60 11.60
CA ARG A 178 -19.87 -15.66 10.59
C ARG A 178 -21.17 -16.19 9.99
N SER A 179 -22.25 -16.23 10.78
CA SER A 179 -23.55 -16.75 10.37
C SER A 179 -24.25 -15.91 9.29
N ALA A 180 -23.84 -14.64 9.10
CA ALA A 180 -24.35 -13.81 8.02
C ALA A 180 -24.06 -14.44 6.64
N GLY A 181 -22.89 -15.06 6.48
CA GLY A 181 -22.48 -15.75 5.25
C GLY A 181 -22.13 -14.82 4.09
N VAL A 182 -23.06 -13.96 3.71
CA VAL A 182 -22.99 -13.02 2.59
C VAL A 182 -23.50 -11.66 3.06
N LEU A 183 -22.75 -10.60 2.74
CA LEU A 183 -23.19 -9.22 2.92
C LEU A 183 -23.57 -8.63 1.56
N ARG A 184 -24.73 -7.96 1.47
CA ARG A 184 -25.28 -7.42 0.21
C ARG A 184 -25.20 -5.91 0.09
N ASN A 185 -24.94 -5.22 1.20
CA ASN A 185 -24.90 -3.78 1.29
C ASN A 185 -23.49 -3.31 1.69
N VAL A 186 -22.52 -3.54 0.79
CA VAL A 186 -21.10 -3.27 1.08
C VAL A 186 -20.53 -2.27 0.11
N ARG A 187 -19.81 -1.29 0.63
CA ARG A 187 -18.98 -0.38 -0.15
C ARG A 187 -17.55 -0.90 -0.17
N ILE A 188 -16.93 -0.87 -1.34
CA ILE A 188 -15.50 -1.19 -1.52
C ILE A 188 -14.79 0.08 -1.94
N GLU A 189 -13.65 0.38 -1.35
CA GLU A 189 -12.82 1.54 -1.66
C GLU A 189 -11.37 1.10 -1.86
N ARG A 190 -10.86 1.25 -3.08
CA ARG A 190 -9.47 1.00 -3.42
C ARG A 190 -8.59 2.09 -2.83
N LEU A 191 -7.70 1.69 -1.93
CA LEU A 191 -6.75 2.59 -1.26
C LEU A 191 -5.46 2.77 -2.08
N GLY A 192 -5.19 1.86 -3.01
CA GLY A 192 -3.96 1.77 -3.80
C GLY A 192 -3.36 0.37 -3.71
N ASP A 193 -2.11 0.21 -4.11
CA ASP A 193 -1.38 -1.05 -3.89
C ASP A 193 -0.61 -0.98 -2.56
N VAL A 194 -0.26 -2.13 -1.98
CA VAL A 194 0.53 -2.20 -0.73
C VAL A 194 1.76 -1.32 -0.81
N SER A 195 2.47 -1.28 -1.94
CA SER A 195 3.66 -0.45 -2.12
C SER A 195 3.37 1.06 -2.06
N LEU A 196 2.15 1.49 -2.41
CA LEU A 196 1.70 2.88 -2.38
C LEU A 196 1.21 3.31 -0.99
N VAL A 197 0.49 2.43 -0.30
CA VAL A 197 -0.22 2.76 0.94
C VAL A 197 0.56 2.34 2.19
N SER A 198 1.45 1.35 2.08
CA SER A 198 2.26 0.87 3.20
C SER A 198 3.38 1.86 3.54
N ARG A 199 3.01 2.92 4.24
CA ARG A 199 3.96 3.68 5.06
C ARG A 199 4.34 2.91 6.33
N CYS A 200 3.55 1.90 6.71
CA CYS A 200 3.63 1.25 8.02
C CYS A 200 3.64 -0.30 8.04
N GLY A 201 3.52 -1.00 6.90
CA GLY A 201 3.79 -2.44 6.88
C GLY A 201 3.17 -3.25 5.75
N SER A 202 4.05 -3.92 4.98
CA SER A 202 3.98 -5.34 4.57
C SER A 202 5.07 -5.71 3.55
N ASP A 203 5.88 -4.74 3.09
CA ASP A 203 7.18 -5.07 2.53
C ASP A 203 8.11 -5.59 3.65
N ALA A 204 8.87 -6.65 3.35
CA ALA A 204 9.93 -7.11 4.23
C ALA A 204 10.83 -5.90 4.55
N PRO A 205 10.94 -5.48 5.82
CA PRO A 205 11.60 -4.22 6.12
C PRO A 205 13.03 -4.30 5.60
N ARG A 206 13.43 -3.35 4.77
CA ARG A 206 14.84 -3.26 4.36
C ARG A 206 15.62 -2.78 5.57
N PHE A 207 16.59 -3.59 5.98
CA PHE A 207 17.37 -3.32 7.17
C PHE A 207 18.81 -2.95 6.83
N GLN A 208 19.27 -1.89 7.47
CA GLN A 208 20.68 -1.56 7.54
C GLN A 208 21.33 -2.37 8.67
N ARG A 209 22.06 -3.41 8.29
CA ARG A 209 22.55 -4.42 9.23
C ARG A 209 24.04 -4.36 9.53
N ARG A 210 24.85 -3.85 8.61
CA ARG A 210 26.30 -4.06 8.61
C ARG A 210 27.04 -2.84 9.15
N ILE A 211 27.75 -2.94 10.27
CA ILE A 211 28.72 -1.91 10.69
C ILE A 211 30.04 -2.16 9.96
N THR A 212 30.58 -3.39 10.09
CA THR A 212 31.79 -3.87 9.39
C THR A 212 31.53 -5.25 8.79
N ARG A 213 32.53 -5.90 8.17
CA ARG A 213 32.36 -7.29 7.70
C ARG A 213 32.01 -8.24 8.85
N ASP A 214 32.58 -8.01 10.03
CA ASP A 214 32.51 -8.93 11.16
C ASP A 214 31.47 -8.51 12.22
N VAL A 215 31.01 -7.25 12.19
CA VAL A 215 29.98 -6.74 13.10
C VAL A 215 28.73 -6.40 12.30
N ARG A 216 27.73 -7.27 12.40
CA ARG A 216 26.42 -7.16 11.73
C ARG A 216 25.30 -7.41 12.73
N PHE A 217 24.22 -6.67 12.62
CA PHE A 217 22.98 -6.90 13.36
C PHE A 217 22.18 -8.06 12.78
N HIS A 218 21.51 -8.81 13.65
CA HIS A 218 20.61 -9.89 13.23
C HIS A 218 19.42 -9.33 12.45
N ARG A 219 18.67 -8.38 13.03
CA ARG A 219 17.55 -7.69 12.35
C ARG A 219 18.01 -6.37 11.70
N GLY A 220 18.70 -5.50 12.44
CA GLY A 220 19.24 -4.22 11.95
C GLY A 220 18.28 -3.05 12.08
N VAL A 221 18.71 -1.87 11.64
CA VAL A 221 17.88 -0.64 11.67
C VAL A 221 17.00 -0.63 10.42
N PRO A 222 15.65 -0.62 10.54
CA PRO A 222 14.77 -0.52 9.39
C PRO A 222 14.83 0.90 8.81
N HIS A 223 14.55 1.03 7.51
CA HIS A 223 14.43 2.37 6.91
C HIS A 223 13.17 3.11 7.36
N THR A 224 12.11 2.39 7.72
CA THR A 224 10.85 2.95 8.22
C THR A 224 10.39 2.18 9.46
N LEU A 225 9.90 2.89 10.47
CA LEU A 225 9.35 2.31 11.69
C LEU A 225 8.07 3.08 12.10
N ALA A 226 7.08 2.37 12.63
CA ALA A 226 5.89 3.02 13.17
C ALA A 226 6.22 3.80 14.45
N LEU A 227 5.57 4.94 14.65
CA LEU A 227 5.67 5.68 15.90
C LEU A 227 5.18 4.82 17.07
N GLY A 228 6.02 4.69 18.11
CA GLY A 228 5.74 3.85 19.28
C GLY A 228 6.22 2.39 19.18
N ASP A 229 6.64 1.92 18.01
CA ASP A 229 7.24 0.57 17.87
C ASP A 229 8.69 0.52 18.36
N ASP A 230 9.10 -0.63 18.88
CA ASP A 230 10.45 -0.82 19.42
C ASP A 230 11.49 -1.20 18.35
N LEU A 231 12.56 -0.40 18.27
CA LEU A 231 13.80 -0.78 17.59
C LEU A 231 14.67 -1.65 18.51
N GLY A 232 14.81 -2.93 18.14
CA GLY A 232 15.72 -3.87 18.79
C GLY A 232 17.00 -4.11 17.98
N LEU A 233 18.17 -3.80 18.53
CA LEU A 233 19.47 -4.07 17.91
C LEU A 233 20.30 -5.05 18.73
N ASP A 234 20.77 -6.12 18.10
CA ASP A 234 21.61 -7.15 18.70
C ASP A 234 22.56 -7.76 17.66
N SER A 235 23.71 -8.27 18.12
CA SER A 235 24.77 -8.81 17.27
C SER A 235 25.54 -9.93 18.01
N THR A 236 26.26 -10.76 17.26
CA THR A 236 27.20 -11.77 17.81
C THR A 236 28.54 -11.17 18.24
N ARG A 237 28.77 -9.88 17.98
CA ARG A 237 29.97 -9.14 18.40
C ARG A 237 29.57 -7.90 19.19
N PHE A 238 30.51 -7.39 20.00
CA PHE A 238 30.32 -6.12 20.71
C PHE A 238 30.11 -4.97 19.72
N PHE A 239 29.19 -4.08 20.08
CA PHE A 239 29.01 -2.80 19.41
C PHE A 239 28.68 -1.71 20.44
N VAL A 240 28.84 -0.44 20.04
CA VAL A 240 28.54 0.72 20.88
C VAL A 240 27.57 1.64 20.16
N VAL A 241 26.45 1.98 20.78
CA VAL A 241 25.57 3.05 20.31
C VAL A 241 26.10 4.35 20.87
N ARG A 242 26.68 5.20 20.01
CA ARG A 242 27.36 6.43 20.44
C ARG A 242 26.38 7.57 20.59
N THR A 243 25.62 7.85 19.54
CA THR A 243 24.66 8.95 19.51
C THR A 243 23.38 8.53 18.82
N VAL A 244 22.29 9.18 19.25
CA VAL A 244 21.00 9.19 18.56
C VAL A 244 20.65 10.65 18.33
N THR A 245 20.49 11.04 17.07
CA THR A 245 19.96 12.35 16.67
C THR A 245 18.48 12.18 16.37
N TYR A 246 17.67 13.00 17.02
CA TYR A 246 16.22 13.04 16.92
C TYR A 246 15.78 13.92 15.74
N PRO A 247 14.52 13.81 15.28
CA PRO A 247 14.01 14.60 14.18
C PRO A 247 14.05 16.12 14.39
N ASP A 248 14.03 16.58 15.64
CA ASP A 248 14.16 17.99 16.03
C ASP A 248 15.60 18.53 15.98
N GLY A 249 16.57 17.69 15.59
CA GLY A 249 18.00 18.00 15.54
C GLY A 249 18.73 17.79 16.87
N ASN A 250 18.02 17.48 17.97
CA ASN A 250 18.65 17.19 19.24
C ASN A 250 19.43 15.89 19.19
N THR A 251 20.69 15.93 19.60
CA THR A 251 21.56 14.75 19.61
C THR A 251 21.86 14.31 21.03
N VAL A 252 21.42 13.10 21.37
CA VAL A 252 21.70 12.46 22.65
C VAL A 252 22.93 11.58 22.51
N ARG A 253 23.94 11.83 23.36
CA ARG A 253 25.13 10.99 23.47
C ARG A 253 24.88 9.87 24.48
N LEU A 254 24.91 8.63 24.00
CA LEU A 254 24.65 7.43 24.81
C LEU A 254 25.94 6.72 25.23
N GLU A 255 26.92 6.58 24.32
CA GLU A 255 28.15 5.77 24.51
C GLU A 255 27.90 4.40 25.15
N ARG A 256 26.79 3.76 24.78
CA ARG A 256 26.31 2.54 25.41
C ARG A 256 26.87 1.30 24.72
N TRP A 257 27.70 0.55 25.44
CA TRP A 257 28.27 -0.71 24.98
C TRP A 257 27.30 -1.87 25.14
N ILE A 258 27.15 -2.67 24.09
CA ILE A 258 26.24 -3.81 24.04
C ILE A 258 27.06 -5.07 23.79
N ALA A 259 26.95 -6.03 24.72
CA ALA A 259 27.63 -7.31 24.63
C ALA A 259 26.95 -8.26 23.62
N PRO A 260 27.67 -9.26 23.08
CA PRO A 260 27.08 -10.30 22.23
C PRO A 260 25.85 -10.94 22.87
N GLY A 261 24.76 -11.06 22.10
CA GLY A 261 23.50 -11.63 22.57
C GLY A 261 22.65 -10.73 23.46
N ILE A 262 23.13 -9.55 23.86
CA ILE A 262 22.34 -8.54 24.55
C ILE A 262 21.69 -7.62 23.53
N ARG A 263 20.45 -7.23 23.80
CA ARG A 263 19.65 -6.37 22.91
C ARG A 263 19.61 -4.94 23.42
N PHE A 264 19.94 -4.00 22.55
CA PHE A 264 19.62 -2.59 22.71
C PHE A 264 18.18 -2.34 22.26
N GLN A 265 17.42 -1.57 23.04
CA GLN A 265 16.05 -1.18 22.72
C GLN A 265 15.96 0.35 22.64
N PHE A 266 15.20 0.82 21.66
CA PHE A 266 14.89 2.23 21.46
C PHE A 266 13.48 2.37 20.92
N THR A 267 12.66 3.18 21.57
CA THR A 267 11.29 3.49 21.14
C THR A 267 11.26 4.94 20.70
N PRO A 268 10.93 5.24 19.43
CA PRO A 268 10.87 6.61 18.96
C PRO A 268 9.70 7.36 19.58
N SER A 269 9.92 8.62 19.95
CA SER A 269 8.94 9.45 20.68
C SER A 269 8.22 10.47 19.80
N MET A 270 8.66 10.65 18.55
CA MET A 270 8.09 11.59 17.59
C MET A 270 8.34 11.14 16.15
N GLU A 271 7.55 11.66 15.22
CA GLU A 271 7.71 11.41 13.78
C GLU A 271 8.93 12.13 13.20
N GLY A 272 9.44 11.59 12.09
CA GLY A 272 10.56 12.14 11.33
C GLY A 272 11.82 11.27 11.36
N GLU A 273 12.93 11.81 10.89
CA GLU A 273 14.17 11.06 10.72
C GLU A 273 15.01 10.96 12.00
N TYR A 274 15.36 9.74 12.37
CA TYR A 274 16.33 9.44 13.43
C TYR A 274 17.64 8.98 12.82
N THR A 275 18.75 9.43 13.40
CA THR A 275 20.09 9.02 12.98
C THR A 275 20.86 8.41 14.14
N PHE A 276 21.33 7.17 13.96
CA PHE A 276 22.12 6.43 14.94
C PHE A 276 23.58 6.35 14.49
N ARG A 277 24.51 6.79 15.33
CA ARG A 277 25.95 6.56 15.13
C ARG A 277 26.37 5.35 15.95
N ILE A 278 26.71 4.25 15.28
CA ILE A 278 27.03 2.98 15.92
C ILE A 278 28.45 2.55 15.56
N GLY A 279 29.22 2.17 16.58
CA GLY A 279 30.61 1.78 16.48
C GLY A 279 30.87 0.32 16.82
N THR A 280 32.10 -0.11 16.53
CA THR A 280 32.69 -1.38 16.95
C THR A 280 33.67 -1.17 18.11
N GLY A 281 34.09 -2.28 18.75
CA GLY A 281 35.15 -2.27 19.77
C GLY A 281 36.47 -1.60 19.36
N PHE A 282 36.77 -1.58 18.06
CA PHE A 282 38.02 -1.05 17.51
C PHE A 282 37.86 0.34 16.87
N GLY A 283 36.78 1.06 17.19
CA GLY A 283 36.59 2.46 16.80
C GLY A 283 36.04 2.71 15.39
N ARG A 284 35.82 1.68 14.57
CA ARG A 284 35.10 1.85 13.30
C ARG A 284 33.63 2.13 13.55
N GLU A 285 33.06 3.08 12.82
CA GLU A 285 31.71 3.59 13.03
C GLU A 285 30.92 3.68 11.73
N ARG A 286 29.60 3.59 11.86
CA ARG A 286 28.65 3.77 10.78
C ARG A 286 27.42 4.51 11.27
N THR A 287 26.89 5.35 10.39
CA THR A 287 25.62 6.04 10.57
C THR A 287 24.48 5.21 9.97
N PHE A 288 23.39 5.08 10.72
CA PHE A 288 22.16 4.40 10.32
C PHE A 288 20.98 5.36 10.45
N THR A 289 20.16 5.46 9.42
CA THR A 289 18.98 6.35 9.41
C THR A 289 17.67 5.56 9.49
N MET A 290 16.66 6.10 10.15
CA MET A 290 15.34 5.49 10.28
C MET A 290 14.28 6.57 10.25
N HIS A 291 13.34 6.49 9.33
CA HIS A 291 12.22 7.42 9.26
C HIS A 291 11.05 6.86 10.09
N VAL A 292 10.57 7.64 11.05
CA VAL A 292 9.42 7.28 11.89
C VAL A 292 8.18 7.98 11.37
N VAL A 293 7.10 7.22 11.21
CA VAL A 293 5.81 7.71 10.73
C VAL A 293 4.72 7.37 11.73
N ALA A 294 3.76 8.27 11.94
CA ALA A 294 2.53 7.88 12.61
C ALA A 294 1.74 6.92 11.70
N CYS A 295 1.34 5.81 12.29
CA CYS A 295 0.50 4.82 11.64
C CYS A 295 -0.86 4.90 12.33
N ASN A 296 -1.86 5.42 11.62
CA ASN A 296 -3.25 5.44 12.09
C ASN A 296 -3.94 4.12 11.75
#